data_AF-A0A7L2EQG6-F1
#
_entry.id   AF-A0A7L2EQG6-F1
#
_cell.length_a   1.000
_cell.length_b   1.000
_cell.length_c   1.000
_cell.angle_alpha   90.00
_cell.angle_beta   90.00
_cell.angle_gamma   90.00
#
_symmetry.space_group_name_H-M   'P 1'
#
loop_
_entity.id
_entity.type
_entity.pdbx_description
1 polymer ?
#
loop_
_entity_poly.entity_id
_entity_poly.type
_entity_poly.pdbx_seq_one_letter_code
_entity_poly.pdbx_strand_id
1 'polypeptide(L)'
;MRGLQPSCLLLCAVAASAMPTVPWRVPCPPRCACQIRPWYTPRSAYREAATVDCNDLFITSVPPELPEGTQTLLLQSNNIARLEQGELGYLRNLSELDLSQNSFSDVWDFGLRNMPQLLSLHLEENQLSELPDGSFQGLGNLQELYLNHNRLRSIAPRAFAGLGSLLRLHLNSNLLRTLDSRWFQMLPSLEILMVGGNKVDAILDMNFRPLSNLRSLVLAGMQLREISDYALEGLRSLESLSFYDNKLADVPKRALQQVPGLKFLDLNKNPLQRVKQSDFTNMLHLKELGLNNMDELVSIDQFALINLPELTKLDVTNNPKLSFIHPKAFQHLPQLETLMLNNNALSALHRQTVESLPSLQEISIHGNPLRCDCVIRWVNSTRPRVRFIEPQSTLCAEPPDLQRRHIRDVPFQEMTEQCLPLISARSIPARLEAEVGDNVALHCRALAEPEPEIYWVTPAGAKLLPFGDGGRFKAHSEGTLEIRGIAAHDAGLYTCVAQNLLGADTRGVRVLVNRSFPLGRAELQLLVLDAQPHHVLLAWRPRLNAISCNLTWASSAPGSRPGAARIPAGTHSFNISRLRPDTEYRACLRLAPAAAPVRVACVTARTKEAAR
;
A
#
# COMPACT_ATOMS: atom_id res chain seq x y z
N MET A 1 20.93 -27.54 -76.04
CA MET A 1 21.97 -28.58 -75.83
C MET A 1 22.52 -28.41 -74.43
N ARG A 2 22.46 -29.48 -73.60
CA ARG A 2 23.19 -29.75 -72.34
C ARG A 2 23.16 -28.66 -71.24
N GLY A 3 22.76 -28.93 -69.99
CA GLY A 3 22.42 -30.18 -69.33
C GLY A 3 21.96 -29.98 -67.87
N LEU A 4 21.27 -31.01 -67.39
CA LEU A 4 20.81 -31.36 -66.03
C LEU A 4 21.67 -30.87 -64.84
N GLN A 5 21.03 -30.47 -63.73
CA GLN A 5 20.74 -31.36 -62.58
C GLN A 5 19.87 -30.68 -61.48
N PRO A 6 19.25 -31.46 -60.56
CA PRO A 6 17.94 -31.17 -59.98
C PRO A 6 17.92 -30.70 -58.51
N SER A 7 16.73 -30.28 -58.13
CA SER A 7 16.12 -30.01 -56.82
C SER A 7 16.62 -30.90 -55.66
N CYS A 8 16.93 -30.27 -54.53
CA CYS A 8 17.10 -30.97 -53.25
C CYS A 8 16.15 -30.34 -52.20
N LEU A 9 15.24 -31.18 -51.69
CA LEU A 9 14.28 -30.88 -50.63
C LEU A 9 14.99 -30.59 -49.30
N LEU A 10 14.57 -29.54 -48.60
CA LEU A 10 14.90 -29.31 -47.20
C LEU A 10 14.24 -30.38 -46.33
N LEU A 11 15.07 -31.20 -45.67
CA LEU A 11 14.69 -31.93 -44.46
C LEU A 11 15.31 -31.23 -43.25
N CYS A 12 14.46 -30.71 -42.38
CA CYS A 12 14.84 -30.24 -41.05
C CYS A 12 15.31 -31.44 -40.22
N ALA A 13 16.61 -31.52 -39.94
CA ALA A 13 17.13 -32.35 -38.86
C ALA A 13 17.11 -31.53 -37.57
N VAL A 14 16.20 -31.89 -36.66
CA VAL A 14 16.27 -31.45 -35.27
C VAL A 14 17.50 -32.11 -34.65
N ALA A 15 18.56 -31.33 -34.44
CA ALA A 15 19.69 -31.77 -33.64
C ALA A 15 19.22 -31.82 -32.17
N ALA A 16 18.79 -32.99 -31.72
CA ALA A 16 18.73 -33.29 -30.29
C ALA A 16 20.17 -33.25 -29.77
N SER A 17 20.53 -32.20 -29.05
CA SER A 17 21.78 -32.11 -28.30
C SER A 17 21.77 -33.15 -27.20
N ALA A 18 22.30 -34.34 -27.49
CA ALA A 18 22.68 -35.29 -26.46
C ALA A 18 23.76 -34.64 -25.60
N MET A 19 23.39 -34.27 -24.36
CA MET A 19 24.35 -33.83 -23.35
C MET A 19 25.34 -34.96 -23.08
N PRO A 20 26.66 -34.71 -23.05
CA PRO A 20 27.63 -35.75 -22.79
C PRO A 20 27.56 -36.16 -21.32
N THR A 21 26.80 -37.22 -21.04
CA THR A 21 26.79 -37.88 -19.73
C THR A 21 28.09 -38.67 -19.59
N VAL A 22 29.02 -38.20 -18.77
CA VAL A 22 30.11 -39.05 -18.29
C VAL A 22 29.49 -40.07 -17.34
N PRO A 23 29.49 -41.39 -17.64
CA PRO A 23 28.87 -42.34 -16.75
C PRO A 23 29.75 -42.49 -15.51
N TRP A 24 29.26 -42.01 -14.38
CA TRP A 24 29.67 -42.48 -13.07
C TRP A 24 29.41 -44.00 -13.03
N ARG A 25 30.45 -44.83 -13.27
CA ARG A 25 30.35 -46.30 -13.17
C ARG A 25 30.40 -46.70 -11.71
N VAL A 26 29.30 -46.47 -11.01
CA VAL A 26 29.13 -46.87 -9.60
C VAL A 26 27.80 -47.59 -9.47
N PRO A 27 27.68 -48.57 -8.55
CA PRO A 27 26.41 -49.21 -8.25
C PRO A 27 25.42 -48.13 -7.82
N CYS A 28 24.34 -47.95 -8.58
CA CYS A 28 23.26 -47.02 -8.24
C CYS A 28 22.04 -47.83 -7.79
N PRO A 29 21.31 -47.40 -6.75
CA PRO A 29 20.12 -48.12 -6.33
C PRO A 29 19.10 -48.27 -7.46
N PRO A 30 18.38 -49.40 -7.52
CA PRO A 30 17.37 -49.61 -8.54
C PRO A 30 16.29 -48.52 -8.44
N ARG A 31 15.87 -47.98 -9.60
CA ARG A 31 14.92 -46.86 -9.76
C ARG A 31 15.46 -45.46 -9.46
N CYS A 32 16.65 -45.31 -8.88
CA CYS A 32 17.31 -44.01 -8.73
C CYS A 32 18.22 -43.67 -9.92
N ALA A 33 18.55 -42.39 -10.07
CA ALA A 33 19.49 -41.89 -11.08
C ALA A 33 20.75 -41.32 -10.39
N CYS A 34 21.91 -41.87 -10.72
CA CYS A 34 23.19 -41.42 -10.18
C CYS A 34 24.02 -40.72 -11.27
N GLN A 35 24.36 -39.45 -11.07
CA GLN A 35 25.10 -38.65 -12.05
C GLN A 35 25.81 -37.46 -11.40
N ILE A 36 26.77 -36.87 -12.10
CA ILE A 36 27.34 -35.57 -11.71
C ILE A 36 26.37 -34.47 -12.18
N ARG A 37 25.95 -33.58 -11.28
CA ARG A 37 25.10 -32.43 -11.61
C ARG A 37 25.76 -31.11 -11.20
N PRO A 38 25.44 -30.00 -11.88
CA PRO A 38 25.70 -28.66 -11.36
C PRO A 38 25.10 -28.50 -9.97
N TRP A 39 25.91 -28.01 -9.04
CA TRP A 39 25.52 -27.75 -7.66
C TRP A 39 26.07 -26.39 -7.23
N TYR A 40 25.27 -25.61 -6.53
CA TYR A 40 25.69 -24.32 -6.01
C TYR A 40 25.86 -24.44 -4.51
N THR A 41 27.04 -24.05 -4.01
CA THR A 41 27.23 -23.91 -2.56
C THR A 41 26.23 -22.89 -2.00
N PRO A 42 25.94 -22.91 -0.68
CA PRO A 42 25.14 -21.86 -0.04
C PRO A 42 25.67 -20.44 -0.27
N ARG A 43 26.94 -20.27 -0.64
CA ARG A 43 27.52 -18.97 -1.00
C ARG A 43 27.43 -18.66 -2.50
N SER A 44 26.55 -19.36 -3.22
CA SER A 44 26.28 -19.22 -4.66
C SER A 44 27.49 -19.49 -5.56
N ALA A 45 28.51 -20.22 -5.08
CA ALA A 45 29.63 -20.65 -5.91
C ALA A 45 29.28 -21.95 -6.66
N TYR A 46 29.47 -21.92 -7.99
CA TYR A 46 29.27 -23.08 -8.88
C TYR A 46 30.27 -24.19 -8.56
N ARG A 47 29.76 -25.43 -8.51
CA ARG A 47 30.52 -26.67 -8.39
C ARG A 47 29.78 -27.79 -9.15
N GLU A 48 30.45 -28.92 -9.27
CA GLU A 48 29.84 -30.16 -9.74
C GLU A 48 29.79 -31.14 -8.57
N ALA A 49 28.65 -31.82 -8.39
CA ALA A 49 28.43 -32.73 -7.28
C ALA A 49 27.94 -34.10 -7.74
N ALA A 50 28.48 -35.16 -7.13
CA ALA A 50 27.97 -36.51 -7.29
C ALA A 50 26.57 -36.60 -6.66
N THR A 51 25.54 -36.70 -7.51
CA THR A 51 24.13 -36.62 -7.12
C THR A 51 23.46 -37.99 -7.27
N VAL A 52 22.76 -38.41 -6.23
CA VAL A 52 21.83 -39.54 -6.26
C VAL A 52 20.41 -38.99 -6.17
N ASP A 53 19.63 -39.21 -7.23
CA ASP A 53 18.27 -38.72 -7.38
C ASP A 53 17.28 -39.89 -7.27
N CYS A 54 16.50 -39.89 -6.18
CA CYS A 54 15.50 -40.90 -5.85
C CYS A 54 14.12 -40.24 -5.62
N ASN A 55 13.85 -39.14 -6.32
CA ASN A 55 12.63 -38.35 -6.18
C ASN A 55 11.41 -39.05 -6.80
N ASP A 56 10.22 -38.83 -6.22
CA ASP A 56 8.93 -39.30 -6.77
C ASP A 56 8.88 -40.81 -7.06
N LEU A 57 9.45 -41.62 -6.16
CA LEU A 57 9.49 -43.08 -6.29
C LEU A 57 8.47 -43.81 -5.43
N PHE A 58 7.72 -43.05 -4.60
CA PHE A 58 6.78 -43.55 -3.59
C PHE A 58 7.45 -44.49 -2.58
N ILE A 59 8.76 -44.30 -2.32
CA ILE A 59 9.51 -45.13 -1.38
C ILE A 59 9.18 -44.74 0.07
N THR A 60 9.24 -45.73 0.97
CA THR A 60 8.95 -45.58 2.41
C THR A 60 10.18 -45.63 3.30
N SER A 61 11.33 -46.02 2.75
CA SER A 61 12.64 -46.04 3.40
C SER A 61 13.72 -45.65 2.39
N VAL A 62 14.90 -45.27 2.88
CA VAL A 62 16.04 -44.97 2.00
C VAL A 62 16.50 -46.24 1.29
N PRO A 63 16.84 -46.18 -0.01
CA PRO A 63 17.39 -47.35 -0.70
C PRO A 63 18.71 -47.82 -0.07
N PRO A 64 18.90 -49.14 0.14
CA PRO A 64 20.18 -49.65 0.64
C PRO A 64 21.29 -49.42 -0.40
N GLU A 65 22.53 -49.32 0.09
CA GLU A 65 23.76 -49.28 -0.73
C GLU A 65 23.91 -48.03 -1.63
N LEU A 66 23.66 -46.82 -1.09
CA LEU A 66 24.01 -45.57 -1.80
C LEU A 66 25.53 -45.47 -2.02
N PRO A 67 26.01 -44.93 -3.16
CA PRO A 67 27.44 -44.71 -3.41
C PRO A 67 28.12 -43.88 -2.30
N GLU A 68 29.25 -44.36 -1.76
CA GLU A 68 29.98 -43.64 -0.67
C GLU A 68 30.44 -42.22 -1.05
N GLY A 69 30.65 -41.98 -2.35
CA GLY A 69 31.04 -40.67 -2.88
C GLY A 69 29.89 -39.69 -3.09
N THR A 70 28.67 -40.03 -2.66
CA THR A 70 27.48 -39.16 -2.81
C THR A 70 27.69 -37.83 -2.08
N GLN A 71 27.49 -36.72 -2.79
CA GLN A 71 27.56 -35.36 -2.27
C GLN A 71 26.18 -34.71 -2.16
N THR A 72 25.26 -35.08 -3.06
CA THR A 72 23.86 -34.60 -3.03
C THR A 72 22.94 -35.81 -3.07
N LEU A 73 22.05 -35.92 -2.09
CA LEU A 73 21.05 -36.99 -2.02
C LEU A 73 19.65 -36.37 -2.07
N LEU A 74 18.89 -36.69 -3.11
CA LEU A 74 17.54 -36.19 -3.33
C LEU A 74 16.52 -37.32 -3.08
N LEU A 75 15.67 -37.14 -2.08
CA LEU A 75 14.63 -38.08 -1.67
C LEU A 75 13.26 -37.39 -1.59
N GLN A 76 13.08 -36.29 -2.34
CA GLN A 76 11.89 -35.47 -2.30
C GLN A 76 10.65 -36.21 -2.85
N SER A 77 9.46 -35.78 -2.41
CA SER A 77 8.16 -36.30 -2.90
C SER A 77 8.04 -37.82 -2.73
N ASN A 78 8.35 -38.32 -1.53
CA ASN A 78 8.25 -39.74 -1.19
C ASN A 78 7.36 -39.93 0.04
N ASN A 79 7.32 -41.14 0.60
CA ASN A 79 6.52 -41.46 1.78
C ASN A 79 7.39 -41.94 2.95
N ILE A 80 8.59 -41.39 3.08
CA ILE A 80 9.53 -41.72 4.16
C ILE A 80 9.01 -41.06 5.43
N ALA A 81 8.79 -41.86 6.48
CA ALA A 81 8.33 -41.36 7.77
C ALA A 81 9.44 -41.33 8.83
N ARG A 82 10.48 -42.15 8.67
CA ARG A 82 11.62 -42.27 9.58
C ARG A 82 12.85 -42.82 8.84
N LEU A 83 14.03 -42.35 9.26
CA LEU A 83 15.35 -42.85 8.93
C LEU A 83 15.91 -43.57 10.15
N GLU A 84 16.58 -44.70 9.95
CA GLU A 84 17.24 -45.40 11.05
C GLU A 84 18.46 -44.60 11.54
N GLN A 85 18.75 -44.68 12.84
CA GLN A 85 19.84 -43.91 13.42
C GLN A 85 21.18 -44.31 12.79
N GLY A 86 21.84 -43.36 12.11
CA GLY A 86 23.12 -43.59 11.45
C GLY A 86 23.03 -44.28 10.09
N GLU A 87 21.83 -44.49 9.55
CA GLU A 87 21.60 -45.08 8.21
C GLU A 87 22.40 -44.37 7.11
N LEU A 88 22.52 -43.03 7.20
CA LEU A 88 23.29 -42.19 6.26
C LEU A 88 24.70 -41.86 6.76
N GLY A 89 25.12 -42.35 7.93
CA GLY A 89 26.36 -41.95 8.59
C GLY A 89 27.65 -42.34 7.85
N TYR A 90 27.57 -43.29 6.91
CA TYR A 90 28.69 -43.69 6.08
C TYR A 90 28.96 -42.73 4.90
N LEU A 91 27.98 -41.88 4.52
CA LEU A 91 28.09 -40.89 3.45
C LEU A 91 28.85 -39.64 3.93
N ARG A 92 30.16 -39.77 4.14
CA ARG A 92 31.00 -38.71 4.75
C ARG A 92 31.11 -37.43 3.93
N ASN A 93 30.83 -37.50 2.62
CA ASN A 93 30.94 -36.37 1.69
C ASN A 93 29.60 -35.68 1.42
N LEU A 94 28.51 -36.13 2.06
CA LEU A 94 27.17 -35.59 1.83
C LEU A 94 27.12 -34.12 2.24
N SER A 95 26.91 -33.25 1.25
CA SER A 95 26.85 -31.80 1.35
C SER A 95 25.42 -31.27 1.32
N GLU A 96 24.52 -31.95 0.63
CA GLU A 96 23.10 -31.61 0.53
C GLU A 96 22.24 -32.85 0.67
N LEU A 97 21.21 -32.73 1.50
CA LEU A 97 20.21 -33.78 1.74
C LEU A 97 18.81 -33.18 1.59
N ASP A 98 18.06 -33.69 0.61
CA ASP A 98 16.68 -33.29 0.39
C ASP A 98 15.70 -34.37 0.84
N LEU A 99 14.96 -34.06 1.92
CA LEU A 99 13.89 -34.88 2.51
C LEU A 99 12.53 -34.16 2.44
N SER A 100 12.39 -33.18 1.56
CA SER A 100 11.16 -32.41 1.39
C SER A 100 10.00 -33.28 0.90
N GLN A 101 8.77 -32.84 1.17
CA GLN A 101 7.53 -33.52 0.73
C GLN A 101 7.51 -35.02 1.11
N ASN A 102 7.77 -35.32 2.38
CA ASN A 102 7.73 -36.66 2.95
C ASN A 102 6.75 -36.69 4.15
N SER A 103 6.82 -37.75 4.96
CA SER A 103 5.90 -38.00 6.08
C SER A 103 6.56 -37.86 7.45
N PHE A 104 7.64 -37.09 7.59
CA PHE A 104 8.34 -36.89 8.86
C PHE A 104 7.46 -36.10 9.85
N SER A 105 7.22 -36.68 11.04
CA SER A 105 6.35 -36.08 12.06
C SER A 105 7.10 -35.59 13.29
N ASP A 106 8.22 -36.22 13.62
CA ASP A 106 9.10 -35.86 14.73
C ASP A 106 10.51 -35.53 14.22
N VAL A 107 11.18 -34.60 14.89
CA VAL A 107 12.57 -34.22 14.59
C VAL A 107 13.56 -35.38 14.79
N TRP A 108 13.24 -36.33 15.66
CA TRP A 108 14.08 -37.50 15.88
C TRP A 108 13.93 -38.56 14.78
N ASP A 109 12.90 -38.44 13.94
CA ASP A 109 12.64 -39.41 12.88
C ASP A 109 13.67 -39.35 11.75
N PHE A 110 14.42 -38.27 11.54
CA PHE A 110 15.45 -38.24 10.50
C PHE A 110 16.81 -38.84 10.94
N GLY A 111 17.01 -39.17 12.21
CA GLY A 111 18.18 -39.96 12.66
C GLY A 111 19.58 -39.36 12.37
N LEU A 112 19.67 -38.10 11.94
CA LEU A 112 20.90 -37.43 11.53
C LEU A 112 21.72 -37.03 12.75
N ARG A 113 22.84 -37.69 12.97
CA ARG A 113 23.86 -37.28 13.94
C ARG A 113 25.23 -37.30 13.29
N ASN A 114 26.03 -36.28 13.58
CA ASN A 114 27.45 -36.22 13.17
C ASN A 114 27.65 -36.28 11.64
N MET A 115 27.04 -35.33 10.92
CA MET A 115 27.21 -35.16 9.47
C MET A 115 28.13 -33.95 9.20
N PRO A 116 29.45 -34.12 9.21
CA PRO A 116 30.39 -32.98 9.24
C PRO A 116 30.47 -32.22 7.92
N GLN A 117 30.07 -32.81 6.79
CA GLN A 117 30.10 -32.12 5.49
C GLN A 117 28.75 -31.56 5.08
N LEU A 118 27.67 -31.81 5.84
CA LEU A 118 26.33 -31.39 5.45
C LEU A 118 26.19 -29.87 5.58
N LEU A 119 25.81 -29.23 4.47
CA LEU A 119 25.69 -27.79 4.32
C LEU A 119 24.23 -27.36 4.13
N SER A 120 23.42 -28.14 3.41
CA SER A 120 22.00 -27.86 3.21
C SER A 120 21.14 -29.06 3.62
N LEU A 121 20.05 -28.77 4.33
CA LEU A 121 19.05 -29.76 4.75
C LEU A 121 17.64 -29.24 4.43
N HIS A 122 16.94 -29.97 3.59
CA HIS A 122 15.56 -29.67 3.18
C HIS A 122 14.57 -30.59 3.90
N LEU A 123 13.65 -30.00 4.64
CA LEU A 123 12.60 -30.67 5.43
C LEU A 123 11.23 -30.01 5.22
N GLU A 124 11.09 -29.18 4.19
CA GLU A 124 9.84 -28.51 3.85
C GLU A 124 8.73 -29.48 3.44
N GLU A 125 7.48 -29.06 3.63
CA GLU A 125 6.29 -29.86 3.29
C GLU A 125 6.24 -31.24 3.98
N ASN A 126 6.74 -31.32 5.22
CA ASN A 126 6.58 -32.47 6.10
C ASN A 126 5.48 -32.21 7.16
N GLN A 127 5.43 -33.02 8.21
CA GLN A 127 4.39 -32.99 9.24
C GLN A 127 4.93 -32.60 10.63
N LEU A 128 6.12 -31.99 10.69
CA LEU A 128 6.78 -31.61 11.94
C LEU A 128 5.91 -30.65 12.76
N SER A 129 5.71 -30.94 14.04
CA SER A 129 4.80 -30.18 14.92
C SER A 129 5.50 -29.36 16.01
N GLU A 130 6.69 -29.79 16.43
CA GLU A 130 7.50 -29.12 17.45
C GLU A 130 9.00 -29.32 17.19
N LEU A 131 9.81 -28.37 17.68
CA LEU A 131 11.26 -28.49 17.70
C LEU A 131 11.78 -28.45 19.15
N PRO A 132 12.07 -29.61 19.78
CA PRO A 132 12.66 -29.66 21.11
C PRO A 132 14.11 -29.18 21.14
N ASP A 133 14.66 -28.96 22.34
CA ASP A 133 16.05 -28.56 22.51
C ASP A 133 17.02 -29.58 21.88
N GLY A 134 18.03 -29.09 21.16
CA GLY A 134 19.02 -29.96 20.51
C GLY A 134 18.52 -30.71 19.27
N SER A 135 17.39 -30.31 18.69
CA SER A 135 16.80 -30.86 17.46
C SER A 135 17.80 -31.13 16.33
N PHE A 136 18.80 -30.25 16.15
CA PHE A 136 19.79 -30.34 15.07
C PHE A 136 21.23 -30.51 15.61
N GLN A 137 21.36 -31.08 16.81
CA GLN A 137 22.65 -31.25 17.45
C GLN A 137 23.57 -32.16 16.61
N GLY A 138 24.79 -31.68 16.33
CA GLY A 138 25.78 -32.42 15.54
C GLY A 138 25.81 -32.04 14.05
N LEU A 139 25.00 -31.07 13.61
CA LEU A 139 25.01 -30.50 12.26
C LEU A 139 25.75 -29.13 12.23
N GLY A 140 26.95 -29.07 12.81
CA GLY A 140 27.64 -27.79 13.08
C GLY A 140 28.09 -26.99 11.85
N ASN A 141 28.20 -27.63 10.69
CA ASN A 141 28.59 -27.01 9.42
C ASN A 141 27.39 -26.65 8.54
N LEU A 142 26.17 -26.93 9.00
CA LEU A 142 24.95 -26.60 8.27
C LEU A 142 24.85 -25.08 8.05
N GLN A 143 24.58 -24.69 6.82
CA GLN A 143 24.47 -23.31 6.36
C GLN A 143 23.04 -22.98 5.93
N GLU A 144 22.27 -23.96 5.44
CA GLU A 144 20.88 -23.78 5.04
C GLU A 144 19.98 -24.83 5.69
N LEU A 145 18.87 -24.36 6.23
CA LEU A 145 17.86 -25.20 6.85
C LEU A 145 16.46 -24.75 6.41
N TYR A 146 15.76 -25.64 5.73
CA TYR A 146 14.41 -25.41 5.23
C TYR A 146 13.40 -26.23 6.03
N LEU A 147 12.52 -25.53 6.76
CA LEU A 147 11.47 -26.10 7.61
C LEU A 147 10.09 -25.51 7.27
N ASN A 148 9.98 -24.86 6.12
CA ASN A 148 8.75 -24.21 5.68
C ASN A 148 7.64 -25.22 5.37
N HIS A 149 6.39 -24.77 5.42
CA HIS A 149 5.22 -25.60 5.11
C HIS A 149 5.11 -26.88 5.98
N ASN A 150 5.54 -26.79 7.23
CA ASN A 150 5.32 -27.82 8.25
C ASN A 150 4.12 -27.43 9.15
N ARG A 151 4.00 -28.06 10.32
CA ARG A 151 2.92 -27.82 11.29
C ARG A 151 3.47 -27.29 12.62
N LEU A 152 4.63 -26.62 12.60
CA LEU A 152 5.34 -26.22 13.82
C LEU A 152 4.50 -25.25 14.65
N ARG A 153 4.16 -25.65 15.88
CA ARG A 153 3.42 -24.83 16.86
C ARG A 153 4.34 -24.19 17.89
N SER A 154 5.46 -24.84 18.19
CA SER A 154 6.42 -24.40 19.21
C SER A 154 7.85 -24.78 18.82
N ILE A 155 8.77 -23.88 19.15
CA ILE A 155 10.22 -24.07 19.02
C ILE A 155 10.82 -23.83 20.40
N ALA A 156 11.59 -24.79 20.90
CA ALA A 156 12.24 -24.68 22.20
C ALA A 156 13.42 -23.68 22.15
N PRO A 157 13.77 -23.00 23.26
CA PRO A 157 14.80 -21.97 23.27
C PRO A 157 16.16 -22.39 22.71
N ARG A 158 16.54 -23.66 22.87
CA ARG A 158 17.81 -24.22 22.38
C ARG A 158 17.62 -25.25 21.26
N ALA A 159 16.51 -25.17 20.52
CA ALA A 159 16.25 -26.06 19.39
C ALA A 159 17.36 -26.02 18.33
N PHE A 160 17.87 -24.83 18.03
CA PHE A 160 18.94 -24.60 17.05
C PHE A 160 20.37 -24.66 17.65
N ALA A 161 20.53 -25.27 18.82
CA ALA A 161 21.85 -25.38 19.44
C ALA A 161 22.83 -26.17 18.56
N GLY A 162 23.99 -25.57 18.29
CA GLY A 162 25.04 -26.16 17.46
C GLY A 162 25.06 -25.64 16.02
N LEU A 163 24.03 -24.92 15.56
CA LEU A 163 23.94 -24.37 14.20
C LEU A 163 24.66 -23.02 14.04
N GLY A 164 25.89 -22.91 14.55
CA GLY A 164 26.65 -21.64 14.56
C GLY A 164 27.04 -21.12 13.17
N SER A 165 27.06 -22.00 12.16
CA SER A 165 27.40 -21.69 10.77
C SER A 165 26.19 -21.37 9.89
N LEU A 166 24.97 -21.41 10.45
CA LEU A 166 23.74 -21.27 9.67
C LEU A 166 23.62 -19.86 9.09
N LEU A 167 23.39 -19.79 7.78
CA LEU A 167 23.25 -18.55 7.00
C LEU A 167 21.79 -18.30 6.62
N ARG A 168 21.03 -19.35 6.32
CA ARG A 168 19.63 -19.26 5.89
C ARG A 168 18.74 -20.17 6.71
N LEU A 169 17.65 -19.60 7.23
CA LEU A 169 16.64 -20.33 7.98
C LEU A 169 15.25 -19.99 7.43
N HIS A 170 14.55 -21.02 6.96
CA HIS A 170 13.19 -20.91 6.44
C HIS A 170 12.21 -21.60 7.39
N LEU A 171 11.34 -20.80 8.01
CA LEU A 171 10.29 -21.21 8.94
C LEU A 171 8.89 -20.79 8.45
N ASN A 172 8.78 -20.34 7.20
CA ASN A 172 7.53 -19.80 6.69
C ASN A 172 6.41 -20.85 6.57
N SER A 173 5.16 -20.39 6.61
CA SER A 173 3.97 -21.24 6.48
C SER A 173 3.92 -22.36 7.54
N ASN A 174 4.11 -22.00 8.81
CA ASN A 174 3.95 -22.88 9.97
C ASN A 174 2.78 -22.42 10.84
N LEU A 175 2.66 -22.93 12.07
CA LEU A 175 1.57 -22.63 13.01
C LEU A 175 2.06 -21.86 14.26
N LEU A 176 3.17 -21.14 14.15
CA LEU A 176 3.72 -20.36 15.26
C LEU A 176 2.80 -19.17 15.58
N ARG A 177 2.65 -18.89 16.88
CA ARG A 177 1.85 -17.76 17.40
C ARG A 177 2.67 -16.63 17.98
N THR A 178 3.93 -16.91 18.31
CA THR A 178 4.87 -15.96 18.91
C THR A 178 6.23 -16.15 18.25
N LEU A 179 7.06 -15.10 18.31
CA LEU A 179 8.48 -15.19 18.00
C LEU A 179 9.26 -14.94 19.29
N ASP A 180 10.17 -15.85 19.63
CA ASP A 180 10.98 -15.78 20.85
C ASP A 180 12.45 -15.53 20.48
N SER A 181 13.02 -14.45 21.01
CA SER A 181 14.39 -14.04 20.74
C SER A 181 15.44 -15.09 21.14
N ARG A 182 15.11 -16.01 22.05
CA ARG A 182 16.02 -17.06 22.52
C ARG A 182 16.39 -18.05 21.42
N TRP A 183 15.51 -18.30 20.45
CA TRP A 183 15.79 -19.18 19.31
C TRP A 183 17.02 -18.73 18.53
N PHE A 184 17.18 -17.42 18.42
CA PHE A 184 18.19 -16.77 17.60
C PHE A 184 19.53 -16.61 18.31
N GLN A 185 19.61 -16.84 19.63
CA GLN A 185 20.87 -16.74 20.39
C GLN A 185 21.95 -17.71 19.90
N MET A 186 21.53 -18.83 19.32
CA MET A 186 22.42 -19.88 18.81
C MET A 186 22.73 -19.71 17.31
N LEU A 187 22.26 -18.63 16.67
CA LEU A 187 22.35 -18.40 15.23
C LEU A 187 23.09 -17.08 14.88
N PRO A 188 24.34 -16.86 15.35
CA PRO A 188 25.04 -15.58 15.19
C PRO A 188 25.43 -15.26 13.74
N SER A 189 25.54 -16.26 12.87
CA SER A 189 25.96 -16.11 11.46
C SER A 189 24.78 -15.91 10.50
N LEU A 190 23.55 -15.89 10.99
CA LEU A 190 22.36 -15.90 10.14
C LEU A 190 22.28 -14.62 9.30
N GLU A 191 22.13 -14.78 7.98
CA GLU A 191 22.02 -13.69 7.01
C GLU A 191 20.60 -13.54 6.48
N ILE A 192 19.84 -14.64 6.37
CA ILE A 192 18.47 -14.64 5.84
C ILE A 192 17.55 -15.41 6.79
N LEU A 193 16.47 -14.74 7.20
CA LEU A 193 15.40 -15.33 7.99
C LEU A 193 14.06 -15.13 7.30
N MET A 194 13.39 -16.23 6.98
CA MET A 194 12.04 -16.24 6.44
C MET A 194 11.09 -16.88 7.44
N VAL A 195 10.18 -16.11 8.04
CA VAL A 195 9.23 -16.61 9.07
C VAL A 195 7.79 -16.21 8.77
N GLY A 196 7.53 -15.77 7.54
CA GLY A 196 6.20 -15.40 7.07
C GLY A 196 5.14 -16.52 7.14
N GLY A 197 3.86 -16.20 7.05
CA GLY A 197 2.77 -17.18 7.06
C GLY A 197 2.51 -17.82 8.43
N ASN A 198 3.10 -17.31 9.50
CA ASN A 198 2.81 -17.68 10.89
C ASN A 198 1.86 -16.65 11.52
N LYS A 199 0.92 -17.07 12.37
CA LYS A 199 -0.13 -16.18 12.93
C LYS A 199 0.36 -15.42 14.15
N VAL A 200 1.25 -14.45 13.94
CA VAL A 200 1.87 -13.63 14.99
C VAL A 200 1.28 -12.22 14.94
N ASP A 201 0.58 -11.82 15.99
CA ASP A 201 -0.17 -10.56 15.99
C ASP A 201 0.73 -9.31 16.14
N ALA A 202 1.88 -9.43 16.81
CA ALA A 202 2.81 -8.32 17.06
C ALA A 202 4.27 -8.79 17.20
N ILE A 203 5.22 -7.89 16.89
CA ILE A 203 6.64 -8.07 17.19
C ILE A 203 7.03 -7.23 18.40
N LEU A 204 7.58 -7.89 19.42
CA LEU A 204 8.02 -7.26 20.67
C LEU A 204 9.41 -6.61 20.54
N ASP A 205 9.77 -5.77 21.51
CA ASP A 205 11.06 -5.11 21.57
C ASP A 205 12.25 -6.09 21.55
N MET A 206 13.30 -5.74 20.82
CA MET A 206 14.56 -6.47 20.73
C MET A 206 14.44 -7.94 20.30
N ASN A 207 13.34 -8.33 19.65
CA ASN A 207 13.08 -9.74 19.35
C ASN A 207 14.15 -10.38 18.46
N PHE A 208 14.76 -9.58 17.58
CA PHE A 208 15.81 -10.02 16.66
C PHE A 208 17.21 -9.57 17.07
N ARG A 209 17.39 -9.04 18.28
CA ARG A 209 18.66 -8.48 18.77
C ARG A 209 19.89 -9.39 18.61
N PRO A 210 19.80 -10.72 18.76
CA PRO A 210 20.94 -11.61 18.54
C PRO A 210 21.45 -11.66 17.09
N LEU A 211 20.63 -11.28 16.11
CA LEU A 211 20.88 -11.49 14.68
C LEU A 211 21.62 -10.30 14.04
N SER A 212 22.82 -9.97 14.53
CA SER A 212 23.55 -8.78 14.08
C SER A 212 24.00 -8.82 12.62
N ASN A 213 24.17 -10.02 12.06
CA ASN A 213 24.62 -10.25 10.68
C ASN A 213 23.46 -10.40 9.68
N LEU A 214 22.20 -10.31 10.15
CA LEU A 214 21.04 -10.52 9.31
C LEU A 214 20.95 -9.43 8.25
N ARG A 215 20.83 -9.85 6.99
CA ARG A 215 20.73 -8.97 5.82
C ARG A 215 19.31 -8.91 5.27
N SER A 216 18.56 -10.01 5.38
CA SER A 216 17.20 -10.11 4.86
C SER A 216 16.26 -10.73 5.88
N LEU A 217 15.17 -10.01 6.18
CA LEU A 217 14.11 -10.44 7.09
C LEU A 217 12.75 -10.40 6.38
N VAL A 218 12.09 -11.56 6.28
CA VAL A 218 10.79 -11.69 5.63
C VAL A 218 9.72 -12.07 6.64
N LEU A 219 8.84 -11.10 6.94
CA LEU A 219 7.70 -11.19 7.87
C LEU A 219 6.36 -11.17 7.11
N ALA A 220 6.32 -11.79 5.93
CA ALA A 220 5.18 -11.75 5.03
C ALA A 220 3.98 -12.57 5.57
N GLY A 221 2.75 -12.09 5.48
CA GLY A 221 1.56 -12.90 5.79
C GLY A 221 1.42 -13.27 7.27
N MET A 222 1.92 -12.44 8.20
CA MET A 222 1.99 -12.79 9.62
C MET A 222 0.77 -12.35 10.44
N GLN A 223 -0.13 -11.54 9.86
CA GLN A 223 -1.25 -10.87 10.54
C GLN A 223 -0.84 -9.77 11.52
N LEU A 224 0.37 -9.22 11.36
CA LEU A 224 0.92 -8.19 12.24
C LEU A 224 0.07 -6.92 12.22
N ARG A 225 -0.41 -6.49 13.39
CA ARG A 225 -1.16 -5.24 13.56
C ARG A 225 -0.28 -4.09 14.04
N GLU A 226 0.71 -4.42 14.86
CA GLU A 226 1.60 -3.47 15.49
C GLU A 226 3.03 -4.03 15.51
N ILE A 227 4.00 -3.13 15.33
CA ILE A 227 5.43 -3.40 15.47
C ILE A 227 5.93 -2.46 16.56
N SER A 228 6.50 -3.02 17.62
CA SER A 228 7.02 -2.21 18.73
C SER A 228 8.18 -1.30 18.28
N ASP A 229 8.37 -0.18 18.95
CA ASP A 229 9.33 0.86 18.56
C ASP A 229 10.79 0.37 18.51
N TYR A 230 11.15 -0.61 19.35
CA TYR A 230 12.49 -1.21 19.41
C TYR A 230 12.52 -2.65 18.89
N ALA A 231 11.49 -3.07 18.15
CA ALA A 231 11.37 -4.45 17.65
C ALA A 231 12.55 -4.89 16.76
N LEU A 232 13.10 -3.96 15.98
CA LEU A 232 14.19 -4.19 15.04
C LEU A 232 15.57 -3.83 15.60
N GLU A 233 15.66 -3.51 16.90
CA GLU A 233 16.93 -3.16 17.53
C GLU A 233 17.92 -4.34 17.48
N GLY A 234 19.16 -4.06 17.08
CA GLY A 234 20.24 -5.04 16.97
C GLY A 234 20.51 -5.55 15.54
N LEU A 235 19.58 -5.32 14.60
CA LEU A 235 19.69 -5.69 13.19
C LEU A 235 20.62 -4.74 12.39
N ARG A 236 21.91 -4.70 12.75
CA ARG A 236 22.88 -3.70 12.27
C ARG A 236 23.23 -3.83 10.79
N SER A 237 23.12 -5.02 10.22
CA SER A 237 23.45 -5.31 8.81
C SER A 237 22.23 -5.50 7.92
N LEU A 238 21.03 -5.15 8.40
CA LEU A 238 19.80 -5.40 7.66
C LEU A 238 19.72 -4.51 6.42
N GLU A 239 19.53 -5.14 5.26
CA GLU A 239 19.44 -4.48 3.97
C GLU A 239 18.05 -4.62 3.35
N SER A 240 17.33 -5.70 3.64
CA SER A 240 16.01 -5.99 3.09
C SER A 240 15.03 -6.40 4.18
N LEU A 241 13.84 -5.78 4.15
CA LEU A 241 12.76 -6.03 5.10
C LEU A 241 11.42 -6.07 4.37
N SER A 242 10.67 -7.16 4.55
CA SER A 242 9.32 -7.29 4.00
C SER A 242 8.28 -7.51 5.10
N PHE A 243 7.27 -6.66 5.10
CA PHE A 243 6.02 -6.77 5.85
C PHE A 243 4.83 -7.06 4.93
N TYR A 244 5.07 -7.68 3.77
CA TYR A 244 4.04 -8.02 2.79
C TYR A 244 2.82 -8.69 3.45
N ASP A 245 1.60 -8.31 3.07
CA ASP A 245 0.35 -8.97 3.50
C ASP A 245 0.16 -9.06 5.02
N ASN A 246 0.28 -7.94 5.71
CA ASN A 246 0.00 -7.83 7.14
C ASN A 246 -1.25 -6.97 7.41
N LYS A 247 -1.39 -6.50 8.65
CA LYS A 247 -2.52 -5.69 9.13
C LYS A 247 -2.05 -4.36 9.73
N LEU A 248 -0.92 -3.84 9.25
CA LEU A 248 -0.37 -2.57 9.69
C LEU A 248 -1.26 -1.43 9.21
N ALA A 249 -1.83 -0.68 10.15
CA ALA A 249 -2.66 0.50 9.86
C ALA A 249 -1.81 1.77 9.64
N ASP A 250 -0.57 1.76 10.14
CA ASP A 250 0.39 2.86 10.07
C ASP A 250 1.80 2.35 9.73
N VAL A 251 2.64 3.22 9.15
CA VAL A 251 4.06 2.92 8.92
C VAL A 251 4.79 2.87 10.28
N PRO A 252 5.51 1.79 10.61
CA PRO A 252 6.19 1.63 11.90
C PRO A 252 7.50 2.44 11.94
N LYS A 253 7.40 3.77 11.83
CA LYS A 253 8.53 4.68 11.60
C LYS A 253 9.64 4.59 12.66
N ARG A 254 9.28 4.41 13.94
CA ARG A 254 10.26 4.31 15.04
C ARG A 254 11.05 3.01 15.00
N ALA A 255 10.40 1.90 14.63
CA ALA A 255 11.06 0.62 14.41
C ALA A 255 11.99 0.70 13.19
N LEU A 256 11.53 1.31 12.09
CA LEU A 256 12.35 1.50 10.87
C LEU A 256 13.58 2.39 11.12
N GLN A 257 13.51 3.35 12.05
CA GLN A 257 14.66 4.15 12.46
C GLN A 257 15.76 3.33 13.17
N GLN A 258 15.45 2.14 13.69
CA GLN A 258 16.45 1.25 14.30
C GLN A 258 17.33 0.54 13.26
N VAL A 259 16.95 0.58 11.98
CA VAL A 259 17.65 -0.09 10.87
C VAL A 259 18.06 0.92 9.78
N PRO A 260 19.00 1.84 10.07
CA PRO A 260 19.36 2.92 9.15
C PRO A 260 20.04 2.44 7.85
N GLY A 261 20.58 1.21 7.82
CA GLY A 261 21.21 0.60 6.65
C GLY A 261 20.24 -0.04 5.63
N LEU A 262 18.92 0.06 5.88
CA LEU A 262 17.90 -0.59 5.06
C LEU A 262 17.90 -0.04 3.63
N LYS A 263 17.95 -0.95 2.65
CA LYS A 263 17.96 -0.66 1.20
C LYS A 263 16.63 -0.98 0.52
N PHE A 264 15.94 -2.02 0.97
CA PHE A 264 14.69 -2.49 0.37
C PHE A 264 13.62 -2.61 1.45
N LEU A 265 12.50 -1.92 1.26
CA LEU A 265 11.35 -1.99 2.15
C LEU A 265 10.08 -2.33 1.38
N ASP A 266 9.47 -3.45 1.75
CA ASP A 266 8.20 -3.91 1.19
C ASP A 266 7.09 -3.82 2.24
N LEU A 267 6.16 -2.89 2.05
CA LEU A 267 4.95 -2.71 2.86
C LEU A 267 3.68 -3.12 2.10
N ASN A 268 3.82 -3.76 0.94
CA ASN A 268 2.70 -4.08 0.06
C ASN A 268 1.59 -4.86 0.79
N LYS A 269 0.34 -4.68 0.35
CA LYS A 269 -0.83 -5.41 0.88
C LYS A 269 -1.08 -5.20 2.38
N ASN A 270 -0.82 -3.99 2.88
CA ASN A 270 -1.21 -3.54 4.23
C ASN A 270 -2.37 -2.54 4.17
N PRO A 271 -3.25 -2.49 5.20
CA PRO A 271 -4.41 -1.61 5.25
C PRO A 271 -4.05 -0.17 5.68
N LEU A 272 -2.95 0.40 5.18
CA LEU A 272 -2.60 1.80 5.42
C LEU A 272 -3.67 2.69 4.79
N GLN A 273 -4.25 3.61 5.56
CA GLN A 273 -5.18 4.59 4.99
C GLN A 273 -4.45 5.77 4.34
N ARG A 274 -3.29 6.15 4.89
CA ARG A 274 -2.49 7.28 4.43
C ARG A 274 -1.02 7.02 4.69
N VAL A 275 -0.16 7.58 3.84
CA VAL A 275 1.25 7.81 4.18
C VAL A 275 1.36 9.22 4.74
N LYS A 276 1.64 9.32 6.03
CA LYS A 276 1.61 10.55 6.81
C LYS A 276 2.93 11.31 6.68
N GLN A 277 2.91 12.56 7.13
CA GLN A 277 4.10 13.40 7.22
C GLN A 277 5.20 12.70 8.03
N SER A 278 6.39 12.66 7.44
CA SER A 278 7.60 12.08 8.02
C SER A 278 7.56 10.58 8.32
N ASP A 279 6.64 9.82 7.71
CA ASP A 279 6.64 8.35 7.83
C ASP A 279 7.93 7.74 7.26
N PHE A 280 8.45 8.33 6.17
CA PHE A 280 9.74 7.97 5.59
C PHE A 280 10.67 9.19 5.60
N THR A 281 11.44 9.34 6.67
CA THR A 281 12.39 10.46 6.83
C THR A 281 13.77 9.95 7.16
N ASN A 282 14.79 10.49 6.48
CA ASN A 282 16.20 10.17 6.71
C ASN A 282 16.53 8.67 6.55
N MET A 283 15.83 7.98 5.65
CA MET A 283 16.18 6.61 5.28
C MET A 283 17.26 6.67 4.19
N LEU A 284 18.48 6.99 4.62
CA LEU A 284 19.56 7.47 3.73
C LEU A 284 19.98 6.46 2.66
N HIS A 285 19.87 5.16 2.97
CA HIS A 285 20.30 4.06 2.11
C HIS A 285 19.14 3.35 1.40
N LEU A 286 17.90 3.81 1.59
CA LEU A 286 16.73 3.16 0.99
C LEU A 286 16.74 3.40 -0.52
N LYS A 287 16.70 2.32 -1.29
CA LYS A 287 16.74 2.29 -2.76
C LYS A 287 15.38 2.00 -3.38
N GLU A 288 14.61 1.11 -2.75
CA GLU A 288 13.30 0.71 -3.23
C GLU A 288 12.27 0.67 -2.10
N LEU A 289 11.10 1.25 -2.37
CA LEU A 289 9.96 1.28 -1.46
C LEU A 289 8.70 0.77 -2.18
N GLY A 290 8.11 -0.30 -1.65
CA GLY A 290 6.86 -0.88 -2.13
C GLY A 290 5.65 -0.50 -1.27
N LEU A 291 4.66 0.14 -1.90
CA LEU A 291 3.35 0.51 -1.34
C LEU A 291 2.20 0.08 -2.30
N ASN A 292 2.29 -1.15 -2.79
CA ASN A 292 1.37 -1.73 -3.77
C ASN A 292 0.22 -2.51 -3.10
N ASN A 293 -0.89 -2.64 -3.82
CA ASN A 293 -2.04 -3.47 -3.41
C ASN A 293 -2.60 -3.11 -2.02
N MET A 294 -2.56 -1.84 -1.64
CA MET A 294 -3.14 -1.28 -0.41
C MET A 294 -4.58 -0.85 -0.67
N ASP A 295 -5.52 -1.73 -0.37
CA ASP A 295 -6.96 -1.52 -0.63
C ASP A 295 -7.55 -0.29 0.10
N GLU A 296 -6.94 0.11 1.22
CA GLU A 296 -7.40 1.21 2.06
C GLU A 296 -6.64 2.52 1.84
N LEU A 297 -5.56 2.53 1.05
CA LEU A 297 -4.71 3.72 0.89
C LEU A 297 -5.44 4.78 0.08
N VAL A 298 -5.68 5.94 0.70
CA VAL A 298 -6.42 7.07 0.11
C VAL A 298 -5.50 8.21 -0.33
N SER A 299 -4.48 8.55 0.47
CA SER A 299 -3.59 9.66 0.16
C SER A 299 -2.14 9.50 0.63
N ILE A 300 -1.24 10.19 -0.08
CA ILE A 300 0.13 10.46 0.35
C ILE A 300 0.20 11.94 0.73
N ASP A 301 0.43 12.20 2.02
CA ASP A 301 0.36 13.55 2.59
C ASP A 301 1.64 14.36 2.32
N GLN A 302 1.62 15.64 2.67
CA GLN A 302 2.77 16.53 2.51
C GLN A 302 4.00 16.00 3.28
N PHE A 303 5.18 16.10 2.67
CA PHE A 303 6.44 15.71 3.27
C PHE A 303 6.41 14.28 3.84
N ALA A 304 5.73 13.37 3.16
CA ALA A 304 5.67 11.96 3.52
C ALA A 304 7.03 11.27 3.33
N LEU A 305 7.72 11.59 2.23
CA LEU A 305 9.03 11.08 1.87
C LEU A 305 10.04 12.24 1.86
N ILE A 306 10.92 12.29 2.86
CA ILE A 306 11.90 13.35 3.04
C ILE A 306 13.30 12.76 3.16
N ASN A 307 14.24 13.33 2.40
CA ASN A 307 15.67 13.02 2.51
C ASN A 307 15.97 11.52 2.33
N LEU A 308 15.66 11.00 1.14
CA LEU A 308 16.02 9.65 0.70
C LEU A 308 16.94 9.78 -0.53
N PRO A 309 18.24 10.03 -0.32
CA PRO A 309 19.18 10.35 -1.39
C PRO A 309 19.49 9.17 -2.32
N GLU A 310 19.35 7.92 -1.85
CA GLU A 310 19.60 6.71 -2.65
C GLU A 310 18.33 6.09 -3.26
N LEU A 311 17.15 6.66 -3.02
CA LEU A 311 15.88 6.08 -3.48
C LEU A 311 15.78 6.19 -5.00
N THR A 312 15.79 5.05 -5.69
CA THR A 312 15.73 4.97 -7.16
C THR A 312 14.35 4.55 -7.67
N LYS A 313 13.60 3.76 -6.89
CA LYS A 313 12.31 3.21 -7.31
C LYS A 313 11.25 3.35 -6.21
N LEU A 314 10.10 3.89 -6.59
CA LEU A 314 8.92 4.00 -5.74
C LEU A 314 7.72 3.34 -6.43
N ASP A 315 7.27 2.24 -5.86
CA ASP A 315 6.14 1.47 -6.37
C ASP A 315 4.88 1.72 -5.55
N VAL A 316 3.87 2.34 -6.16
CA VAL A 316 2.58 2.65 -5.55
C VAL A 316 1.48 2.27 -6.53
N THR A 317 1.37 0.98 -6.83
CA THR A 317 0.47 0.43 -7.86
C THR A 317 -0.70 -0.34 -7.26
N ASN A 318 -1.80 -0.43 -8.01
CA ASN A 318 -2.99 -1.20 -7.64
C ASN A 318 -3.59 -0.81 -6.28
N ASN A 319 -3.64 0.49 -5.97
CA ASN A 319 -4.28 1.01 -4.76
C ASN A 319 -5.62 1.67 -5.14
N PRO A 320 -6.75 0.92 -5.11
CA PRO A 320 -8.02 1.35 -5.72
C PRO A 320 -8.67 2.58 -5.06
N LYS A 321 -8.24 2.95 -3.85
CA LYS A 321 -8.71 4.15 -3.15
C LYS A 321 -7.74 5.33 -3.22
N LEU A 322 -6.52 5.15 -3.74
CA LEU A 322 -5.49 6.18 -3.73
C LEU A 322 -5.86 7.25 -4.75
N SER A 323 -6.37 8.38 -4.26
CA SER A 323 -6.96 9.41 -5.10
C SER A 323 -6.32 10.78 -4.92
N PHE A 324 -5.28 10.88 -4.09
CA PHE A 324 -4.56 12.13 -3.87
C PHE A 324 -3.10 11.90 -3.48
N ILE A 325 -2.20 12.65 -4.12
CA ILE A 325 -0.79 12.81 -3.72
C ILE A 325 -0.55 14.30 -3.57
N HIS A 326 -0.07 14.71 -2.40
CA HIS A 326 0.20 16.13 -2.15
C HIS A 326 1.30 16.67 -3.08
N PRO A 327 1.20 17.91 -3.59
CA PRO A 327 2.23 18.53 -4.44
C PRO A 327 3.65 18.48 -3.85
N LYS A 328 3.74 18.59 -2.52
CA LYS A 328 4.98 18.53 -1.71
C LYS A 328 5.18 17.19 -0.98
N ALA A 329 4.57 16.10 -1.44
CA ALA A 329 4.72 14.78 -0.81
C ALA A 329 6.17 14.27 -0.82
N PHE A 330 6.89 14.60 -1.89
CA PHE A 330 8.26 14.16 -2.15
C PHE A 330 9.23 15.32 -1.96
N GLN A 331 10.19 15.18 -1.06
CA GLN A 331 11.18 16.22 -0.79
C GLN A 331 12.58 15.61 -0.71
N HIS A 332 13.50 16.17 -1.50
CA HIS A 332 14.90 15.74 -1.53
C HIS A 332 15.07 14.25 -1.91
N LEU A 333 14.56 13.90 -3.10
CA LEU A 333 14.70 12.57 -3.74
C LEU A 333 15.55 12.69 -5.02
N PRO A 334 16.86 12.98 -4.92
CA PRO A 334 17.71 13.33 -6.06
C PRO A 334 17.98 12.17 -7.03
N GLN A 335 17.81 10.91 -6.62
CA GLN A 335 18.12 9.73 -7.42
C GLN A 335 16.88 8.95 -7.87
N LEU A 336 15.66 9.46 -7.65
CA LEU A 336 14.45 8.71 -8.01
C LEU A 336 14.29 8.66 -9.54
N GLU A 337 14.41 7.47 -10.12
CA GLU A 337 14.37 7.22 -11.56
C GLU A 337 13.01 6.68 -12.02
N THR A 338 12.38 5.83 -11.20
CA THR A 338 11.13 5.15 -11.55
C THR A 338 10.03 5.44 -10.53
N LEU A 339 8.90 5.96 -11.02
CA LEU A 339 7.70 6.22 -10.22
C LEU A 339 6.49 5.46 -10.80
N MET A 340 6.06 4.42 -10.10
CA MET A 340 4.91 3.60 -10.52
C MET A 340 3.65 4.01 -9.76
N LEU A 341 2.65 4.52 -10.48
CA LEU A 341 1.38 5.03 -9.96
C LEU A 341 0.17 4.46 -10.74
N ASN A 342 0.33 3.34 -11.45
CA ASN A 342 -0.75 2.75 -12.23
C ASN A 342 -1.82 2.04 -11.39
N ASN A 343 -3.01 1.96 -11.96
CA ASN A 343 -4.18 1.28 -11.39
C ASN A 343 -4.55 1.82 -9.99
N ASN A 344 -4.58 3.14 -9.86
CA ASN A 344 -5.06 3.84 -8.67
C ASN A 344 -6.35 4.63 -9.00
N ALA A 345 -6.75 5.55 -8.12
CA ALA A 345 -7.91 6.42 -8.29
C ALA A 345 -7.50 7.91 -8.45
N LEU A 346 -6.29 8.18 -8.93
CA LEU A 346 -5.76 9.54 -9.07
C LEU A 346 -6.51 10.29 -10.19
N SER A 347 -7.01 11.48 -9.87
CA SER A 347 -7.57 12.37 -10.89
C SER A 347 -6.49 13.16 -11.63
N ALA A 348 -5.36 13.43 -10.99
CA ALA A 348 -4.21 14.07 -11.62
C ALA A 348 -2.96 13.86 -10.75
N LEU A 349 -1.78 14.07 -11.35
CA LEU A 349 -0.53 14.25 -10.63
C LEU A 349 -0.10 15.71 -10.82
N HIS A 350 0.12 16.43 -9.72
CA HIS A 350 0.44 17.86 -9.78
C HIS A 350 1.84 18.11 -10.35
N ARG A 351 2.02 19.21 -11.10
CA ARG A 351 3.31 19.58 -11.69
C ARG A 351 4.45 19.61 -10.67
N GLN A 352 4.26 20.28 -9.54
CA GLN A 352 5.27 20.37 -8.47
C GLN A 352 5.77 19.00 -7.96
N THR A 353 4.91 17.97 -7.95
CA THR A 353 5.30 16.62 -7.54
C THR A 353 6.38 16.08 -8.46
N VAL A 354 6.21 16.26 -9.78
CA VAL A 354 7.19 15.84 -10.79
C VAL A 354 8.41 16.76 -10.80
N GLU A 355 8.23 18.06 -10.58
CA GLU A 355 9.36 19.01 -10.52
C GLU A 355 10.29 18.76 -9.34
N SER A 356 9.77 18.16 -8.26
CA SER A 356 10.54 17.75 -7.08
C SER A 356 11.42 16.51 -7.32
N LEU A 357 11.30 15.87 -8.50
CA LEU A 357 12.01 14.65 -8.89
C LEU A 357 12.94 14.95 -10.09
N PRO A 358 14.17 15.45 -9.85
CA PRO A 358 15.04 15.93 -10.91
C PRO A 358 15.59 14.81 -11.83
N SER A 359 15.72 13.59 -11.32
CA SER A 359 16.31 12.44 -12.03
C SER A 359 15.27 11.45 -12.58
N LEU A 360 13.98 11.82 -12.56
CA LEU A 360 12.90 10.93 -12.99
C LEU A 360 13.04 10.56 -14.47
N GLN A 361 13.09 9.27 -14.76
CA GLN A 361 13.24 8.70 -16.11
C GLN A 361 11.95 8.03 -16.59
N GLU A 362 11.27 7.29 -15.71
CA GLU A 362 10.08 6.51 -16.07
C GLU A 362 8.93 6.78 -15.10
N ILE A 363 7.74 6.96 -15.66
CA ILE A 363 6.50 7.14 -14.89
C ILE A 363 5.39 6.25 -15.43
N SER A 364 4.65 5.60 -14.53
CA SER A 364 3.46 4.84 -14.87
C SER A 364 2.23 5.47 -14.22
N ILE A 365 1.28 5.99 -15.00
CA ILE A 365 0.02 6.57 -14.48
C ILE A 365 -1.24 6.01 -15.17
N HIS A 366 -1.10 4.96 -15.99
CA HIS A 366 -2.24 4.31 -16.65
C HIS A 366 -3.20 3.68 -15.62
N GLY A 367 -4.44 3.41 -16.04
CA GLY A 367 -5.46 2.83 -15.14
C GLY A 367 -5.94 3.78 -14.04
N ASN A 368 -5.75 5.10 -14.21
CA ASN A 368 -6.27 6.15 -13.32
C ASN A 368 -7.39 6.95 -14.01
N PRO A 369 -8.39 7.46 -13.26
CA PRO A 369 -9.45 8.32 -13.79
C PRO A 369 -8.95 9.77 -14.00
N LEU A 370 -7.99 9.96 -14.91
CA LEU A 370 -7.30 11.23 -15.09
C LEU A 370 -8.23 12.34 -15.64
N ARG A 371 -8.28 13.49 -14.97
CA ARG A 371 -8.90 14.72 -15.45
C ARG A 371 -7.86 15.55 -16.18
N CYS A 372 -8.05 15.71 -17.48
CA CYS A 372 -7.14 16.39 -18.39
C CYS A 372 -7.41 17.90 -18.41
N ASP A 373 -6.91 18.57 -17.37
CA ASP A 373 -7.07 20.00 -17.15
C ASP A 373 -5.74 20.69 -16.77
N CYS A 374 -5.85 21.83 -16.09
CA CYS A 374 -4.71 22.63 -15.68
C CYS A 374 -3.68 21.88 -14.81
N VAL A 375 -4.11 20.91 -13.99
CA VAL A 375 -3.23 20.25 -13.01
C VAL A 375 -2.25 19.29 -13.70
N ILE A 376 -2.73 18.57 -14.71
CA ILE A 376 -1.93 17.57 -15.44
C ILE A 376 -1.30 18.13 -16.72
N ARG A 377 -1.45 19.44 -16.99
CA ARG A 377 -0.94 20.13 -18.19
C ARG A 377 0.56 19.95 -18.43
N TRP A 378 1.34 19.63 -17.40
CA TRP A 378 2.78 19.37 -17.50
C TRP A 378 3.13 18.16 -18.38
N VAL A 379 2.21 17.22 -18.63
CA VAL A 379 2.43 16.03 -19.48
C VAL A 379 2.82 16.38 -20.92
N ASN A 380 2.43 17.58 -21.38
CA ASN A 380 2.77 18.12 -22.70
C ASN A 380 3.94 19.11 -22.66
N SER A 381 4.50 19.39 -21.47
CA SER A 381 5.63 20.30 -21.33
C SER A 381 6.91 19.68 -21.87
N THR A 382 7.79 20.52 -22.42
CA THR A 382 9.06 20.16 -23.06
C THR A 382 10.16 19.76 -22.07
N ARG A 383 9.84 19.25 -20.88
CA ARG A 383 10.88 18.54 -20.10
C ARG A 383 11.32 17.34 -20.92
N PRO A 384 12.59 17.25 -21.36
CA PRO A 384 13.04 16.06 -22.05
C PRO A 384 13.11 14.90 -21.05
N ARG A 385 12.75 13.69 -21.52
CA ARG A 385 13.14 12.36 -20.99
C ARG A 385 12.33 11.67 -19.88
N VAL A 386 11.11 12.10 -19.53
CA VAL A 386 10.21 11.19 -18.75
C VAL A 386 9.45 10.28 -19.71
N ARG A 387 9.77 8.99 -19.70
CA ARG A 387 9.08 7.93 -20.46
C ARG A 387 7.83 7.49 -19.71
N PHE A 388 6.72 7.43 -20.44
CA PHE A 388 5.48 6.88 -19.91
C PHE A 388 5.48 5.36 -20.13
N ILE A 389 5.24 4.61 -19.05
CA ILE A 389 5.00 3.18 -19.12
C ILE A 389 3.53 2.98 -19.53
N GLU A 390 3.30 2.14 -20.54
CA GLU A 390 1.99 1.97 -21.19
C GLU A 390 1.30 3.30 -21.61
N PRO A 391 1.93 4.10 -22.49
CA PRO A 391 1.37 5.38 -22.91
C PRO A 391 0.02 5.23 -23.62
N GLN A 392 -0.19 4.10 -24.31
CA GLN A 392 -1.44 3.80 -25.01
C GLN A 392 -2.60 3.52 -24.04
N SER A 393 -2.29 3.03 -22.83
CA SER A 393 -3.28 2.80 -21.76
C SER A 393 -3.55 4.05 -20.92
N THR A 394 -2.83 5.15 -21.17
CA THR A 394 -2.94 6.39 -20.38
C THR A 394 -3.93 7.37 -21.04
N LEU A 395 -5.18 7.32 -20.58
CA LEU A 395 -6.31 8.03 -21.18
C LEU A 395 -6.93 9.06 -20.23
N CYS A 396 -7.52 10.11 -20.79
CA CYS A 396 -8.35 11.06 -20.07
C CYS A 396 -9.73 10.45 -19.72
N ALA A 397 -10.17 10.62 -18.49
CA ALA A 397 -11.51 10.28 -18.02
C ALA A 397 -12.45 11.50 -18.00
N GLU A 398 -11.91 12.69 -17.73
CA GLU A 398 -12.60 13.98 -17.73
C GLU A 398 -11.75 15.05 -18.43
N PRO A 399 -12.34 16.16 -18.92
CA PRO A 399 -13.78 16.42 -19.08
C PRO A 399 -14.43 15.51 -20.16
N PRO A 400 -15.77 15.48 -20.28
CA PRO A 400 -16.47 14.62 -21.24
C PRO A 400 -15.99 14.77 -22.69
N ASP A 401 -15.61 15.99 -23.09
CA ASP A 401 -15.13 16.28 -24.46
C ASP A 401 -13.77 15.63 -24.77
N LEU A 402 -13.00 15.29 -23.75
CA LEU A 402 -11.68 14.66 -23.86
C LEU A 402 -11.69 13.19 -23.43
N GLN A 403 -12.85 12.62 -23.11
CA GLN A 403 -12.94 11.28 -22.59
C GLN A 403 -12.36 10.25 -23.57
N ARG A 404 -11.53 9.32 -23.05
CA ARG A 404 -10.80 8.28 -23.81
C ARG A 404 -9.75 8.80 -24.80
N ARG A 405 -9.42 10.09 -24.79
CA ARG A 405 -8.27 10.62 -25.55
C ARG A 405 -6.97 10.23 -24.84
N HIS A 406 -5.93 9.93 -25.60
CA HIS A 406 -4.59 9.73 -25.04
C HIS A 406 -4.07 11.04 -24.46
N ILE A 407 -3.52 10.98 -23.26
CA ILE A 407 -3.19 12.21 -22.52
C ILE A 407 -2.17 13.10 -23.24
N ARG A 408 -1.24 12.50 -24.00
CA ARG A 408 -0.20 13.23 -24.76
C ARG A 408 -0.69 13.78 -26.10
N ASP A 409 -1.86 13.35 -26.57
CA ASP A 409 -2.45 13.79 -27.83
C ASP A 409 -3.37 15.01 -27.62
N VAL A 410 -3.76 15.29 -26.38
CA VAL A 410 -4.57 16.45 -26.03
C VAL A 410 -3.71 17.72 -26.17
N PRO A 411 -4.09 18.69 -27.01
CA PRO A 411 -3.34 19.94 -27.16
C PRO A 411 -3.21 20.74 -25.87
N PHE A 412 -2.06 21.39 -25.67
CA PHE A 412 -1.77 22.23 -24.51
C PHE A 412 -2.77 23.39 -24.31
N GLN A 413 -3.42 23.85 -25.38
CA GLN A 413 -4.44 24.91 -25.33
C GLN A 413 -5.80 24.40 -24.81
N GLU A 414 -6.11 23.11 -24.98
CA GLU A 414 -7.36 22.51 -24.49
C GLU A 414 -7.30 22.29 -22.97
N MET A 415 -6.11 21.98 -22.44
CA MET A 415 -5.87 21.94 -21.00
C MET A 415 -5.68 23.37 -20.48
N THR A 416 -6.72 24.03 -19.97
CA THR A 416 -6.71 25.41 -19.41
C THR A 416 -5.53 25.74 -18.48
N GLU A 417 -5.15 27.01 -18.32
CA GLU A 417 -4.02 27.41 -17.43
C GLU A 417 -4.39 27.43 -15.96
N GLN A 418 -5.66 27.74 -15.67
CA GLN A 418 -6.23 27.80 -14.34
C GLN A 418 -7.52 26.98 -14.37
N CYS A 419 -7.82 26.27 -13.30
CA CYS A 419 -9.02 25.45 -13.24
C CYS A 419 -9.67 25.46 -11.86
N LEU A 420 -10.96 25.10 -11.86
CA LEU A 420 -11.76 25.01 -10.64
C LEU A 420 -11.21 23.93 -9.70
N PRO A 421 -11.25 24.16 -8.38
CA PRO A 421 -10.86 23.15 -7.42
C PRO A 421 -11.64 21.86 -7.59
N LEU A 422 -10.97 20.74 -7.36
CA LEU A 422 -11.60 19.43 -7.33
C LEU A 422 -11.24 18.73 -6.02
N ILE A 423 -12.23 18.50 -5.17
CA ILE A 423 -12.08 17.69 -3.97
C ILE A 423 -12.06 16.22 -4.37
N SER A 424 -10.97 15.54 -4.01
CA SER A 424 -10.71 14.15 -4.34
C SER A 424 -11.83 13.23 -3.84
N ALA A 425 -12.38 12.42 -4.75
CA ALA A 425 -13.62 11.66 -4.53
C ALA A 425 -13.50 10.56 -3.45
N ARG A 426 -12.30 10.15 -3.06
CA ARG A 426 -12.10 9.17 -1.96
C ARG A 426 -11.54 9.78 -0.68
N SER A 427 -11.10 11.04 -0.70
CA SER A 427 -10.53 11.71 0.49
C SER A 427 -11.51 11.83 1.66
N ILE A 428 -12.79 12.08 1.36
CA ILE A 428 -13.85 12.24 2.34
C ILE A 428 -14.87 11.09 2.21
N PRO A 429 -15.13 10.30 3.28
CA PRO A 429 -16.18 9.29 3.27
C PRO A 429 -17.57 9.95 3.31
N ALA A 430 -18.59 9.28 2.77
CA ALA A 430 -19.96 9.77 2.83
C ALA A 430 -20.53 9.82 4.26
N ARG A 431 -20.06 8.92 5.12
CA ARG A 431 -20.48 8.72 6.51
C ARG A 431 -19.28 8.34 7.36
N LEU A 432 -19.20 8.92 8.55
CA LEU A 432 -18.28 8.53 9.62
C LEU A 432 -19.10 8.25 10.88
N GLU A 433 -18.78 7.16 11.56
CA GLU A 433 -19.34 6.82 12.87
C GLU A 433 -18.26 7.02 13.93
N ALA A 434 -18.63 7.69 15.01
CA ALA A 434 -17.78 7.92 16.16
C ALA A 434 -18.60 7.72 17.44
N GLU A 435 -17.92 7.39 18.53
CA GLU A 435 -18.49 7.34 19.87
C GLU A 435 -18.17 8.64 20.63
N VAL A 436 -18.98 8.98 21.63
CA VAL A 436 -18.74 10.18 22.46
C VAL A 436 -17.36 10.08 23.11
N GLY A 437 -16.55 11.13 22.94
CA GLY A 437 -15.18 11.19 23.46
C GLY A 437 -14.10 10.83 22.45
N ASP A 438 -14.45 10.29 21.29
CA ASP A 438 -13.49 9.97 20.24
C ASP A 438 -12.82 11.23 19.67
N ASN A 439 -11.55 11.09 19.28
CA ASN A 439 -10.83 12.08 18.49
C ASN A 439 -11.02 11.75 17.00
N VAL A 440 -11.72 12.63 16.29
CA VAL A 440 -12.07 12.43 14.89
C VAL A 440 -11.21 13.31 14.00
N ALA A 441 -10.70 12.76 12.90
CA ALA A 441 -10.03 13.51 11.85
C ALA A 441 -10.76 13.34 10.52
N LEU A 442 -11.13 14.45 9.88
CA LEU A 442 -11.77 14.49 8.57
C LEU A 442 -10.79 15.08 7.56
N HIS A 443 -10.42 14.32 6.53
CA HIS A 443 -9.39 14.73 5.58
C HIS A 443 -10.01 15.22 4.28
N CYS A 444 -9.87 16.52 4.00
CA CYS A 444 -10.25 17.06 2.70
C CYS A 444 -9.02 17.28 1.84
N ARG A 445 -8.95 16.64 0.68
CA ARG A 445 -7.84 16.79 -0.26
C ARG A 445 -8.35 17.33 -1.58
N ALA A 446 -7.79 18.42 -2.08
CA ALA A 446 -8.22 19.05 -3.31
C ALA A 446 -7.03 19.47 -4.18
N LEU A 447 -7.23 19.48 -5.49
CA LEU A 447 -6.26 19.96 -6.49
C LEU A 447 -6.90 21.07 -7.33
N ALA A 448 -6.13 22.11 -7.65
CA ALA A 448 -6.52 23.21 -8.53
C ALA A 448 -5.27 24.02 -8.93
N GLU A 449 -5.39 24.86 -9.97
CA GLU A 449 -4.45 25.95 -10.25
C GLU A 449 -5.25 27.25 -10.39
N PRO A 450 -4.99 28.30 -9.59
CA PRO A 450 -4.10 28.33 -8.41
C PRO A 450 -4.56 27.39 -7.28
N GLU A 451 -3.62 26.99 -6.42
CA GLU A 451 -3.86 26.12 -5.26
C GLU A 451 -5.05 26.62 -4.40
N PRO A 452 -6.01 25.76 -4.03
CA PRO A 452 -7.21 26.19 -3.35
C PRO A 452 -7.00 26.41 -1.85
N GLU A 453 -7.65 27.43 -1.31
CA GLU A 453 -7.82 27.57 0.14
C GLU A 453 -8.90 26.59 0.61
N ILE A 454 -8.58 25.78 1.62
CA ILE A 454 -9.50 24.78 2.19
C ILE A 454 -9.97 25.24 3.56
N TYR A 455 -11.28 25.19 3.78
CA TYR A 455 -11.89 25.41 5.09
C TYR A 455 -13.07 24.47 5.32
N TRP A 456 -13.47 24.34 6.58
CA TRP A 456 -14.58 23.49 6.97
C TRP A 456 -15.77 24.30 7.47
N VAL A 457 -16.97 23.77 7.24
CA VAL A 457 -18.19 24.32 7.82
C VAL A 457 -18.86 23.26 8.68
N THR A 458 -19.05 23.60 9.96
CA THR A 458 -19.70 22.73 10.96
C THR A 458 -21.19 22.57 10.68
N PRO A 459 -21.87 21.58 11.31
CA PRO A 459 -23.32 21.41 11.19
C PRO A 459 -24.13 22.64 11.62
N ALA A 460 -23.62 23.40 12.61
CA ALA A 460 -24.20 24.65 13.09
C ALA A 460 -23.92 25.85 12.19
N GLY A 461 -23.17 25.65 11.10
CA GLY A 461 -22.86 26.68 10.12
C GLY A 461 -21.63 27.54 10.43
N ALA A 462 -20.91 27.26 11.51
CA ALA A 462 -19.67 27.97 11.80
C ALA A 462 -18.58 27.58 10.78
N LYS A 463 -17.95 28.60 10.17
CA LYS A 463 -16.79 28.47 9.28
C LYS A 463 -15.53 28.32 10.14
N LEU A 464 -14.81 27.22 9.95
CA LEU A 464 -13.56 26.91 10.61
C LEU A 464 -12.41 27.19 9.65
N LEU A 465 -11.61 28.21 9.95
CA LEU A 465 -10.43 28.58 9.18
C LEU A 465 -9.19 27.85 9.71
N PRO A 466 -8.21 27.51 8.84
CA PRO A 466 -6.97 26.83 9.22
C PRO A 466 -6.16 27.49 10.33
N PHE A 467 -6.20 28.82 10.40
CA PHE A 467 -5.42 29.62 11.35
C PHE A 467 -6.24 30.05 12.58
N GLY A 468 -7.40 29.40 12.82
CA GLY A 468 -8.24 29.65 13.97
C GLY A 468 -7.60 29.20 15.28
N ASP A 469 -8.02 29.82 16.40
CA ASP A 469 -7.50 29.53 17.73
C ASP A 469 -7.72 28.05 18.10
N GLY A 470 -6.66 27.38 18.59
CA GLY A 470 -6.51 25.92 18.68
C GLY A 470 -7.35 25.21 19.73
N GLY A 471 -8.67 25.43 19.72
CA GLY A 471 -9.63 24.82 20.63
C GLY A 471 -9.98 23.37 20.26
N ARG A 472 -11.26 23.02 20.46
CA ARG A 472 -11.79 21.66 20.23
C ARG A 472 -11.83 21.26 18.75
N PHE A 473 -12.08 22.23 17.87
CA PHE A 473 -12.04 22.07 16.43
C PHE A 473 -10.76 22.72 15.90
N LYS A 474 -9.91 21.93 15.27
CA LYS A 474 -8.69 22.43 14.65
C LYS A 474 -8.71 22.11 13.16
N ALA A 475 -8.92 23.13 12.34
CA ALA A 475 -8.75 23.01 10.90
C ALA A 475 -7.28 23.27 10.56
N HIS A 476 -6.76 22.53 9.58
CA HIS A 476 -5.40 22.67 9.11
C HIS A 476 -5.38 23.17 7.66
N SER A 477 -4.29 23.82 7.26
CA SER A 477 -4.17 24.41 5.91
C SER A 477 -4.19 23.35 4.81
N GLU A 478 -3.73 22.13 5.10
CA GLU A 478 -3.81 21.00 4.17
C GLU A 478 -5.21 20.38 4.06
N GLY A 479 -6.21 20.91 4.79
CA GLY A 479 -7.61 20.50 4.70
C GLY A 479 -8.08 19.45 5.71
N THR A 480 -7.25 19.05 6.67
CA THR A 480 -7.69 18.18 7.78
C THR A 480 -8.46 18.98 8.83
N LEU A 481 -9.61 18.46 9.27
CA LEU A 481 -10.32 18.92 10.47
C LEU A 481 -10.16 17.90 11.59
N GLU A 482 -9.49 18.28 12.66
CA GLU A 482 -9.43 17.52 13.91
C GLU A 482 -10.54 17.99 14.87
N ILE A 483 -11.27 17.04 15.43
CA ILE A 483 -12.31 17.24 16.44
C ILE A 483 -11.89 16.44 17.67
N ARG A 484 -11.52 17.14 18.74
CA ARG A 484 -11.11 16.49 20.00
C ARG A 484 -12.33 16.22 20.87
N GLY A 485 -12.46 14.99 21.38
CA GLY A 485 -13.55 14.62 22.27
C GLY A 485 -14.93 14.93 21.69
N ILE A 486 -15.30 14.27 20.59
CA ILE A 486 -16.57 14.53 19.90
C ILE A 486 -17.77 14.27 20.82
N ALA A 487 -18.74 15.19 20.85
CA ALA A 487 -19.94 15.09 21.67
C ALA A 487 -21.19 14.81 20.83
N ALA A 488 -22.25 14.30 21.45
CA ALA A 488 -23.50 13.97 20.73
C ALA A 488 -24.12 15.16 19.97
N HIS A 489 -23.91 16.40 20.44
CA HIS A 489 -24.40 17.61 19.78
C HIS A 489 -23.58 18.03 18.56
N ASP A 490 -22.40 17.43 18.35
CA ASP A 490 -21.53 17.69 17.19
C ASP A 490 -21.91 16.86 15.98
N ALA A 491 -22.69 15.79 16.18
CA ALA A 491 -23.18 14.98 15.08
C ALA A 491 -23.91 15.86 14.05
N GLY A 492 -23.73 15.56 12.77
CA GLY A 492 -24.30 16.35 11.69
C GLY A 492 -23.51 16.30 10.39
N LEU A 493 -23.83 17.23 9.50
CA LEU A 493 -23.15 17.36 8.21
C LEU A 493 -21.99 18.36 8.34
N TYR A 494 -20.77 17.86 8.25
CA TYR A 494 -19.59 18.68 8.06
C TYR A 494 -19.36 18.83 6.56
N THR A 495 -18.99 20.03 6.11
CA THR A 495 -18.72 20.29 4.70
C THR A 495 -17.33 20.88 4.54
N CYS A 496 -16.50 20.22 3.74
CA CYS A 496 -15.27 20.82 3.24
C CYS A 496 -15.60 21.71 2.04
N VAL A 497 -14.98 22.89 2.00
CA VAL A 497 -15.02 23.79 0.85
C VAL A 497 -13.58 24.05 0.42
N ALA A 498 -13.29 23.79 -0.86
CA ALA A 498 -12.03 24.13 -1.51
C ALA A 498 -12.30 25.26 -2.51
N GLN A 499 -11.68 26.42 -2.33
CA GLN A 499 -11.97 27.62 -3.10
C GLN A 499 -10.70 28.24 -3.69
N ASN A 500 -10.79 28.67 -4.95
CA ASN A 500 -9.78 29.54 -5.56
C ASN A 500 -10.45 30.73 -6.28
N LEU A 501 -9.69 31.46 -7.08
CA LEU A 501 -10.12 32.67 -7.79
C LEU A 501 -11.24 32.39 -8.81
N LEU A 502 -11.34 31.16 -9.32
CA LEU A 502 -12.29 30.77 -10.36
C LEU A 502 -13.62 30.25 -9.79
N GLY A 503 -13.61 29.71 -8.57
CA GLY A 503 -14.79 29.17 -7.92
C GLY A 503 -14.45 28.23 -6.77
N ALA A 504 -15.39 27.36 -6.43
CA ALA A 504 -15.24 26.45 -5.30
C ALA A 504 -15.88 25.09 -5.58
N ASP A 505 -15.31 24.05 -4.99
CA ASP A 505 -15.91 22.72 -4.89
C ASP A 505 -16.20 22.40 -3.42
N THR A 506 -17.22 21.58 -3.17
CA THR A 506 -17.71 21.30 -1.82
C THR A 506 -18.03 19.84 -1.64
N ARG A 507 -17.70 19.29 -0.45
CA ARG A 507 -17.99 17.89 -0.16
C ARG A 507 -18.35 17.67 1.30
N GLY A 508 -19.46 16.97 1.51
CA GLY A 508 -20.03 16.75 2.83
C GLY A 508 -19.74 15.35 3.39
N VAL A 509 -19.50 15.26 4.69
CA VAL A 509 -19.45 14.01 5.46
C VAL A 509 -20.49 14.05 6.57
N ARG A 510 -21.27 12.97 6.67
CA ARG A 510 -22.23 12.79 7.77
C ARG A 510 -21.50 12.14 8.93
N VAL A 511 -21.30 12.90 10.01
CA VAL A 511 -20.72 12.39 11.25
C VAL A 511 -21.87 11.99 12.17
N LEU A 512 -21.95 10.72 12.53
CA LEU A 512 -22.89 10.21 13.53
C LEU A 512 -22.13 9.96 14.82
N VAL A 513 -22.72 10.38 15.93
CA VAL A 513 -22.17 10.16 17.27
C VAL A 513 -23.10 9.22 18.03
N ASN A 514 -22.58 8.09 18.53
CA ASN A 514 -23.36 7.00 19.13
C ASN A 514 -24.52 6.55 18.22
N ARG A 515 -24.25 6.43 16.91
CA ARG A 515 -25.24 6.11 15.85
C ARG A 515 -26.43 7.06 15.75
N SER A 516 -26.35 8.23 16.37
CA SER A 516 -27.40 9.24 16.35
C SER A 516 -27.04 10.39 15.40
N PHE A 517 -28.06 10.95 14.74
CA PHE A 517 -27.97 12.15 13.92
C PHE A 517 -28.97 13.16 14.49
N PRO A 518 -28.55 14.34 14.97
CA PRO A 518 -29.47 15.32 15.51
C PRO A 518 -30.29 15.89 14.36
N LEU A 519 -31.51 15.37 14.20
CA LEU A 519 -32.55 16.04 13.42
C LEU A 519 -32.88 17.33 14.17
N GLY A 520 -32.34 18.45 13.71
CA GLY A 520 -32.63 19.76 14.27
C GLY A 520 -34.14 19.99 14.33
N ARG A 521 -34.71 19.93 15.54
CA ARG A 521 -36.14 20.17 15.81
C ARG A 521 -36.60 21.61 15.53
N ALA A 522 -35.68 22.55 15.27
CA ALA A 522 -36.01 23.95 15.08
C ALA A 522 -36.67 24.21 13.71
N GLU A 523 -37.77 24.97 13.68
CA GLU A 523 -38.46 25.43 12.47
C GLU A 523 -37.55 26.23 11.55
N LEU A 524 -37.62 25.94 10.24
CA LEU A 524 -36.89 26.70 9.23
C LEU A 524 -37.59 28.05 9.03
N GLN A 525 -36.88 29.13 9.32
CA GLN A 525 -37.32 30.50 9.11
C GLN A 525 -36.41 31.19 8.08
N LEU A 526 -37.00 31.86 7.09
CA LEU A 526 -36.32 32.68 6.10
C LEU A 526 -36.56 34.16 6.44
N LEU A 527 -35.50 34.93 6.51
CA LEU A 527 -35.46 36.32 6.98
C LEU A 527 -34.90 37.23 5.90
N VAL A 528 -35.43 38.45 5.80
CA VAL A 528 -34.86 39.53 4.99
C VAL A 528 -33.93 40.34 5.90
N LEU A 529 -32.65 40.40 5.56
CA LEU A 529 -31.65 41.19 6.31
C LEU A 529 -31.51 42.61 5.74
N ASP A 530 -31.55 42.75 4.42
CA ASP A 530 -31.48 44.05 3.75
C ASP A 530 -32.26 44.03 2.43
N ALA A 531 -32.82 45.19 2.07
CA ALA A 531 -33.51 45.42 0.81
C ALA A 531 -33.08 46.78 0.22
N GLN A 532 -32.51 46.72 -0.97
CA GLN A 532 -31.99 47.85 -1.74
C GLN A 532 -32.71 47.92 -3.11
N PRO A 533 -32.49 48.96 -3.93
CA PRO A 533 -33.21 49.10 -5.20
C PRO A 533 -32.99 47.94 -6.17
N HIS A 534 -31.82 47.29 -6.13
CA HIS A 534 -31.43 46.24 -7.07
C HIS A 534 -31.03 44.91 -6.42
N HIS A 535 -31.09 44.81 -5.09
CA HIS A 535 -30.76 43.57 -4.42
C HIS A 535 -31.49 43.39 -3.09
N VAL A 536 -31.67 42.14 -2.69
CA VAL A 536 -32.27 41.74 -1.40
C VAL A 536 -31.37 40.69 -0.77
N LEU A 537 -30.92 40.94 0.46
CA LEU A 537 -30.13 40.01 1.24
C LEU A 537 -31.05 39.17 2.13
N LEU A 538 -31.04 37.85 1.93
CA LEU A 538 -31.79 36.89 2.72
C LEU A 538 -30.88 36.12 3.65
N ALA A 539 -31.40 35.65 4.79
CA ALA A 539 -30.74 34.70 5.69
C ALA A 539 -31.74 33.72 6.29
N TRP A 540 -31.28 32.61 6.86
CA TRP A 540 -32.17 31.60 7.45
C TRP A 540 -31.73 31.12 8.84
N ARG A 541 -32.73 30.71 9.64
CA ARG A 541 -32.55 30.11 10.98
C ARG A 541 -33.33 28.79 11.06
N PRO A 542 -32.81 27.75 11.74
CA PRO A 542 -31.42 27.61 12.19
C PRO A 542 -30.43 27.63 11.00
N ARG A 543 -29.16 27.98 11.29
CA ARG A 543 -28.05 27.98 10.33
C ARG A 543 -27.68 26.53 9.97
N LEU A 544 -28.54 25.87 9.20
CA LEU A 544 -28.38 24.46 8.84
C LEU A 544 -27.41 24.35 7.69
N ASN A 545 -26.35 23.59 7.90
CA ASN A 545 -25.52 23.11 6.82
C ASN A 545 -26.20 21.88 6.19
N ALA A 546 -27.01 22.09 5.15
CA ALA A 546 -27.79 21.04 4.50
C ALA A 546 -27.31 20.74 3.08
N ILE A 547 -27.53 19.49 2.64
CA ILE A 547 -26.93 18.91 1.43
C ILE A 547 -27.43 19.58 0.14
N SER A 548 -28.65 20.12 0.14
CA SER A 548 -29.17 20.91 -0.98
C SER A 548 -30.18 21.95 -0.51
N CYS A 549 -29.91 23.21 -0.85
CA CYS A 549 -30.77 24.35 -0.63
C CYS A 549 -31.03 24.97 -2.01
N ASN A 550 -32.28 24.90 -2.49
CA ASN A 550 -32.70 25.64 -3.68
C ASN A 550 -33.47 26.88 -3.24
N LEU A 551 -32.94 28.05 -3.59
CA LEU A 551 -33.61 29.32 -3.40
C LEU A 551 -34.27 29.73 -4.71
N THR A 552 -35.57 29.99 -4.68
CA THR A 552 -36.33 30.49 -5.84
C THR A 552 -36.99 31.82 -5.48
N TRP A 553 -37.03 32.78 -6.40
CA TRP A 553 -37.73 34.05 -6.21
C TRP A 553 -38.53 34.45 -7.45
N ALA A 554 -39.71 35.03 -7.24
CA ALA A 554 -40.56 35.52 -8.32
C ALA A 554 -41.33 36.77 -7.88
N SER A 555 -41.71 37.61 -8.84
CA SER A 555 -42.59 38.76 -8.62
C SER A 555 -43.88 38.60 -9.44
N SER A 556 -44.98 39.16 -8.94
CA SER A 556 -46.25 39.26 -9.66
C SER A 556 -46.27 40.40 -10.70
N ALA A 557 -45.24 41.24 -10.76
CA ALA A 557 -45.18 42.36 -11.69
C ALA A 557 -45.03 41.90 -13.16
N PRO A 558 -45.72 42.56 -14.12
CA PRO A 558 -45.66 42.21 -15.53
C PRO A 558 -44.23 42.28 -16.10
N GLY A 559 -43.81 41.20 -16.77
CA GLY A 559 -42.49 41.08 -17.40
C GLY A 559 -41.33 40.71 -16.45
N SER A 560 -41.60 40.32 -15.20
CA SER A 560 -40.59 39.80 -14.26
C SER A 560 -40.34 38.31 -14.48
N ARG A 561 -39.06 37.89 -14.64
CA ARG A 561 -38.69 36.47 -14.77
C ARG A 561 -38.40 35.84 -13.40
N PRO A 562 -38.90 34.62 -13.12
CA PRO A 562 -38.54 33.90 -11.90
C PRO A 562 -37.05 33.54 -11.94
N GLY A 563 -36.38 33.69 -10.80
CA GLY A 563 -34.99 33.31 -10.61
C GLY A 563 -34.85 32.11 -9.67
N ALA A 564 -33.78 31.34 -9.86
CA ALA A 564 -33.42 30.24 -9.00
C ALA A 564 -31.90 30.20 -8.79
N ALA A 565 -31.48 29.83 -7.59
CA ALA A 565 -30.09 29.61 -7.24
C ALA A 565 -29.95 28.33 -6.40
N ARG A 566 -28.95 27.52 -6.74
CA ARG A 566 -28.50 26.42 -5.88
C ARG A 566 -27.50 26.99 -4.89
N ILE A 567 -27.84 26.93 -3.61
CA ILE A 567 -27.05 27.52 -2.54
C ILE A 567 -25.93 26.55 -2.16
N PRO A 568 -24.65 26.97 -2.20
CA PRO A 568 -23.53 26.16 -1.72
C PRO A 568 -23.69 25.78 -0.24
N ALA A 569 -23.20 24.61 0.13
CA ALA A 569 -23.15 24.20 1.53
C ALA A 569 -22.35 25.21 2.37
N GLY A 570 -22.84 25.51 3.58
CA GLY A 570 -22.25 26.47 4.50
C GLY A 570 -22.60 27.95 4.25
N THR A 571 -23.38 28.23 3.21
CA THR A 571 -24.00 29.54 3.03
C THR A 571 -25.14 29.68 4.06
N HIS A 572 -25.24 30.83 4.73
CA HIS A 572 -26.34 31.14 5.68
C HIS A 572 -27.14 32.38 5.28
N SER A 573 -26.67 33.06 4.25
CA SER A 573 -27.29 34.24 3.67
C SER A 573 -27.02 34.28 2.17
N PHE A 574 -27.99 34.70 1.39
CA PHE A 574 -27.86 34.81 -0.05
C PHE A 574 -28.31 36.19 -0.53
N ASN A 575 -27.48 36.84 -1.34
CA ASN A 575 -27.81 38.13 -1.93
C ASN A 575 -28.43 37.93 -3.31
N ILE A 576 -29.73 38.18 -3.44
CA ILE A 576 -30.41 38.18 -4.72
C ILE A 576 -30.12 39.52 -5.41
N SER A 577 -29.36 39.49 -6.50
CA SER A 577 -28.97 40.68 -7.26
C SER A 577 -29.78 40.83 -8.56
N ARG A 578 -29.69 42.00 -9.19
CA ARG A 578 -30.37 42.37 -10.45
C ARG A 578 -31.91 42.38 -10.35
N LEU A 579 -32.42 42.81 -9.20
CA LEU A 579 -33.86 43.02 -9.00
C LEU A 579 -34.31 44.38 -9.56
N ARG A 580 -35.60 44.49 -9.90
CA ARG A 580 -36.21 45.77 -10.30
C ARG A 580 -36.49 46.63 -9.05
N PRO A 581 -36.30 47.95 -9.11
CA PRO A 581 -36.71 48.86 -8.04
C PRO A 581 -38.23 48.84 -7.83
N ASP A 582 -38.66 49.21 -6.62
CA ASP A 582 -40.07 49.26 -6.19
C ASP A 582 -40.92 48.05 -6.59
N THR A 583 -40.35 46.85 -6.51
CA THR A 583 -40.99 45.61 -6.94
C THR A 583 -41.02 44.62 -5.78
N GLU A 584 -42.18 44.01 -5.54
CA GLU A 584 -42.33 42.96 -4.52
C GLU A 584 -41.91 41.60 -5.09
N TYR A 585 -41.04 40.90 -4.36
CA TYR A 585 -40.56 39.56 -4.68
C TYR A 585 -40.90 38.59 -3.56
N ARG A 586 -41.43 37.41 -3.92
CA ARG A 586 -41.60 36.28 -3.02
C ARG A 586 -40.45 35.31 -3.21
N ALA A 587 -39.62 35.15 -2.19
CA ALA A 587 -38.50 34.20 -2.16
C ALA A 587 -38.86 32.97 -1.32
N CYS A 588 -38.50 31.78 -1.78
CA CYS A 588 -38.74 30.51 -1.10
C CYS A 588 -37.45 29.68 -1.09
N LEU A 589 -37.05 29.25 0.10
CA LEU A 589 -35.93 28.35 0.34
C LEU A 589 -36.47 26.92 0.54
N ARG A 590 -36.04 25.99 -0.31
CA ARG A 590 -36.36 24.56 -0.21
C ARG A 590 -35.15 23.79 0.30
N LEU A 591 -35.33 23.11 1.44
CA LEU A 591 -34.35 22.28 2.11
C LEU A 591 -34.77 20.83 2.00
N ALA A 592 -33.95 20.01 1.33
CA ALA A 592 -34.15 18.56 1.23
C ALA A 592 -33.09 17.82 2.07
N PRO A 593 -33.41 17.39 3.30
CA PRO A 593 -32.56 16.45 4.04
C PRO A 593 -32.74 15.04 3.46
N ALA A 594 -31.66 14.26 3.40
CA ALA A 594 -31.67 12.91 2.81
C ALA A 594 -32.51 11.85 3.55
N ALA A 595 -33.15 12.19 4.68
CA ALA A 595 -33.90 11.26 5.54
C ALA A 595 -35.11 11.91 6.26
N ALA A 596 -35.55 13.10 5.85
CA ALA A 596 -36.65 13.84 6.48
C ALA A 596 -37.49 14.58 5.44
N PRO A 597 -38.75 14.97 5.76
CA PRO A 597 -39.60 15.72 4.83
C PRO A 597 -38.94 17.03 4.39
N VAL A 598 -39.12 17.38 3.10
CA VAL A 598 -38.64 18.64 2.52
C VAL A 598 -39.24 19.81 3.31
N ARG A 599 -38.37 20.68 3.82
CA ARG A 599 -38.79 21.88 4.56
C ARG A 599 -38.74 23.07 3.62
N VAL A 600 -39.78 23.89 3.66
CA VAL A 600 -39.89 25.09 2.81
C VAL A 600 -40.18 26.28 3.69
N ALA A 601 -39.40 27.35 3.54
CA ALA A 601 -39.65 28.64 4.16
C ALA A 601 -39.68 29.71 3.08
N CYS A 602 -40.68 30.60 3.12
CA CYS A 602 -40.83 31.68 2.16
C CYS A 602 -40.92 33.02 2.87
N VAL A 603 -40.45 34.08 2.22
CA VAL A 603 -40.55 35.46 2.68
C VAL A 603 -40.86 36.38 1.50
N THR A 604 -41.57 37.47 1.76
CA THR A 604 -41.79 38.55 0.80
C THR A 604 -40.89 39.74 1.12
N ALA A 605 -40.29 40.33 0.09
CA ALA A 605 -39.42 41.50 0.20
C ALA A 605 -39.74 42.47 -0.93
N ARG A 606 -39.89 43.75 -0.61
CA ARG A 606 -40.06 44.84 -1.59
C ARG A 606 -38.75 45.59 -1.73
N THR A 607 -38.26 45.73 -2.96
CA THR A 607 -37.08 46.56 -3.26
C THR A 607 -37.42 48.04 -3.07
N LYS A 608 -36.43 48.85 -2.70
CA LYS A 608 -36.60 50.30 -2.53
C LYS A 608 -36.73 51.00 -3.89
N GLU A 609 -37.26 52.22 -3.90
CA GLU A 609 -37.19 53.09 -5.08
C GLU A 609 -35.73 53.39 -5.44
N ALA A 610 -35.41 53.42 -6.73
CA ALA A 610 -34.11 53.86 -7.20
C ALA A 610 -34.02 55.38 -7.03
N ALA A 611 -32.95 55.86 -6.38
CA ALA A 611 -32.67 57.29 -6.36
C ALA A 611 -32.50 57.79 -7.80
N ARG A 612 -33.16 58.90 -8.13
CA ARG A 612 -33.14 59.53 -9.45
C ARG A 612 -31.77 60.07 -9.81
#